data_AF-A0A2V5I856-F1
#
_entry.id   AF-A0A2V5I856-F1
#
_cell.length_a   1.000
_cell.length_b   1.000
_cell.length_c   1.000
_cell.angle_alpha   90.00
_cell.angle_beta   90.00
_cell.angle_gamma   90.00
#
_symmetry.space_group_name_H-M   'P 1'
#
loop_
_entity.id
_entity.type
_entity.pdbx_description
1 polymer ?
#
loop_
_entity_poly.entity_id
_entity_poly.type
_entity_poly.pdbx_seq_one_letter_code
_entity_poly.pdbx_strand_id
1 'polypeptide(L)'
;MAEPAHSSLFEKAITVTPIGPTTYSACLDPACIFHRTAAVHFARKPSKAEPIGLQLSFLRRTLAGAAILTVQEVKIGTRISTIHVSLSQPRENPRLSPATPHAPQDSKDNTPALEVKVVGYITVSPPEYEAGPAVTGHCAAALSPPVVDFRALAENGGDGAWPRNQSPPPGLFAAGHAELFFPVSTLAAAKTLEDQVKGVVEQWARFTPGGQPARWSNEAVLYLADMFPPALNRMGAMELQRLKQIGAPSAPAEAGPFWYPSVTLNVDLKTRLPEEGVEWLHSRVVARMLRGSRADLEVAILDD
;
A
#
# COMPACT_ATOMS: atom_id res chain seq x y z
N MET A 1 19.58 19.09 9.30
CA MET A 1 18.48 18.17 9.66
C MET A 1 19.05 16.77 9.61
N ALA A 2 18.70 15.91 10.57
CA ALA A 2 19.03 14.50 10.51
C ALA A 2 18.30 13.85 9.32
N GLU A 3 18.86 12.78 8.77
CA GLU A 3 18.22 12.02 7.70
C GLU A 3 16.97 11.30 8.24
N PRO A 4 15.82 11.31 7.53
CA PRO A 4 14.64 10.58 7.96
C PRO A 4 14.87 9.06 7.92
N ALA A 5 14.24 8.34 8.84
CA ALA A 5 14.37 6.88 8.97
C ALA A 5 14.11 6.12 7.66
N HIS A 6 13.12 6.57 6.88
CA HIS A 6 12.72 5.96 5.62
C HIS A 6 13.54 6.42 4.39
N SER A 7 14.69 7.09 4.59
CA SER A 7 15.56 7.71 3.58
C SER A 7 15.08 9.02 2.98
N SER A 8 16.03 9.86 2.58
CA SER A 8 15.74 11.12 1.88
C SER A 8 15.04 10.91 0.52
N LEU A 9 15.26 9.75 -0.13
CA LEU A 9 14.63 9.41 -1.41
C LEU A 9 13.12 9.23 -1.25
N PHE A 10 12.72 8.43 -0.25
CA PHE A 10 11.30 8.22 0.02
C PHE A 10 10.62 9.49 0.53
N GLU A 11 11.29 10.27 1.39
CA GLU A 11 10.76 11.54 1.89
C GLU A 11 10.43 12.50 0.75
N LYS A 12 11.31 12.57 -0.25
CA LYS A 12 11.07 13.35 -1.47
C LYS A 12 9.87 12.80 -2.28
N ALA A 13 9.75 11.48 -2.39
CA ALA A 13 8.68 10.82 -3.15
C ALA A 13 7.28 11.08 -2.55
N ILE A 14 7.18 11.16 -1.22
CA ILE A 14 5.92 11.43 -0.53
C ILE A 14 5.68 12.91 -0.25
N THR A 15 6.52 13.82 -0.75
CA THR A 15 6.40 15.25 -0.43
C THR A 15 5.03 15.82 -0.82
N VAL A 16 4.39 16.50 0.13
CA VAL A 16 3.12 17.20 -0.05
C VAL A 16 3.31 18.69 0.24
N THR A 17 3.09 19.53 -0.76
CA THR A 17 3.30 20.97 -0.67
C THR A 17 1.96 21.70 -0.50
N PRO A 18 1.80 22.57 0.49
CA PRO A 18 0.59 23.36 0.63
C PRO A 18 0.50 24.42 -0.45
N ILE A 19 -0.65 24.50 -1.13
CA ILE A 19 -0.95 25.55 -2.11
C ILE A 19 -2.18 26.38 -1.72
N GLY A 20 -2.81 26.03 -0.61
CA GLY A 20 -3.93 26.74 0.00
C GLY A 20 -4.16 26.30 1.45
N PRO A 21 -5.24 26.78 2.09
CA PRO A 21 -5.58 26.38 3.47
C PRO A 21 -5.97 24.88 3.55
N THR A 22 -6.64 24.38 2.52
CA THR A 22 -7.18 23.02 2.43
C THR A 22 -6.75 22.29 1.18
N THR A 23 -5.82 22.86 0.40
CA THR A 23 -5.40 22.33 -0.91
C THR A 23 -3.90 22.16 -0.95
N TYR A 24 -3.46 21.06 -1.55
CA TYR A 24 -2.08 20.59 -1.55
C TYR A 24 -1.71 20.08 -2.94
N SER A 25 -0.45 20.24 -3.32
CA SER A 25 0.14 19.61 -4.50
C SER A 25 1.10 18.50 -4.10
N ALA A 26 1.15 17.46 -4.92
CA ALA A 26 2.09 16.35 -4.80
C ALA A 26 2.50 15.85 -6.18
N CYS A 27 3.60 15.11 -6.25
CA CYS A 27 3.98 14.32 -7.42
C CYS A 27 3.89 12.85 -7.04
N LEU A 28 3.05 12.07 -7.73
CA LEU A 28 2.87 10.66 -7.43
C LEU A 28 4.07 9.86 -7.95
N ASP A 29 4.84 9.34 -7.00
CA ASP A 29 5.89 8.35 -7.13
C ASP A 29 5.95 7.59 -5.78
N PRO A 30 5.81 6.27 -5.78
CA PRO A 30 4.81 5.42 -5.10
C PRO A 30 3.96 5.90 -3.90
N ALA A 31 2.92 5.10 -3.66
CA ALA A 31 1.74 5.42 -2.88
C ALA A 31 1.95 5.44 -1.35
N CYS A 32 2.01 6.63 -0.76
CA CYS A 32 1.78 6.89 0.68
C CYS A 32 1.25 8.32 0.95
N ILE A 33 0.71 8.99 -0.09
CA ILE A 33 0.50 10.44 -0.06
C ILE A 33 -0.64 10.90 0.86
N PHE A 34 -1.63 10.04 1.11
CA PHE A 34 -2.78 10.37 1.96
C PHE A 34 -2.37 10.56 3.43
N HIS A 35 -1.50 9.68 3.95
CA HIS A 35 -0.94 9.82 5.28
C HIS A 35 -0.15 11.14 5.41
N ARG A 36 0.79 11.39 4.49
CA ARG A 36 1.58 12.64 4.51
C ARG A 36 0.69 13.87 4.39
N THR A 37 -0.36 13.84 3.57
CA THR A 37 -1.30 14.97 3.43
C THR A 37 -1.98 15.32 4.74
N ALA A 38 -2.47 14.31 5.48
CA ALA A 38 -3.05 14.51 6.80
C ALA A 38 -2.02 15.06 7.79
N ALA A 39 -0.82 14.47 7.85
CA ALA A 39 0.26 14.93 8.73
C ALA A 39 0.64 16.40 8.44
N VAL A 40 0.81 16.78 7.17
CA VAL A 40 1.14 18.16 6.77
C VAL A 40 -0.02 19.14 7.06
N HIS A 41 -1.27 18.68 6.97
CA HIS A 41 -2.43 19.50 7.33
C HIS A 41 -2.47 19.79 8.84
N PHE A 42 -2.27 18.78 9.68
CA PHE A 42 -2.32 18.91 11.13
C PHE A 42 -1.03 19.43 11.78
N ALA A 43 0.12 19.37 11.09
CA ALA A 43 1.37 19.97 11.57
C ALA A 43 1.26 21.50 11.77
N ARG A 44 0.32 22.16 11.07
CA ARG A 44 0.03 23.60 11.24
C ARG A 44 -0.99 23.88 12.34
N LYS A 45 -1.51 22.85 12.99
CA LYS A 45 -2.52 22.95 14.03
C LYS A 45 -1.88 22.68 15.39
N PRO A 46 -2.43 23.25 16.48
CA PRO A 46 -1.91 23.02 17.83
C PRO A 46 -1.88 21.54 18.23
N SER A 47 -2.85 20.75 17.75
CA SER A 47 -2.96 19.33 18.10
C SER A 47 -1.86 18.46 17.52
N LYS A 48 -1.21 18.88 16.41
CA LYS A 48 -0.23 18.08 15.67
C LYS A 48 -0.68 16.62 15.47
N ALA A 49 -1.99 16.42 15.25
CA ALA A 49 -2.57 15.09 15.16
C ALA A 49 -2.03 14.35 13.94
N GLU A 50 -1.82 13.04 14.11
CA GLU A 50 -1.28 12.19 13.06
C GLU A 50 -2.26 11.08 12.70
N PRO A 51 -2.18 10.51 11.49
CA PRO A 51 -3.07 9.43 11.06
C PRO A 51 -2.98 8.21 11.97
N ILE A 52 -4.15 7.68 12.32
CA ILE A 52 -4.32 6.42 13.05
C ILE A 52 -5.23 5.44 12.29
N GLY A 53 -5.90 5.92 11.22
CA GLY A 53 -6.69 5.06 10.35
C GLY A 53 -7.02 5.72 9.01
N LEU A 54 -7.12 4.91 7.96
CA LEU A 54 -7.39 5.33 6.59
C LEU A 54 -8.46 4.44 5.97
N GLN A 55 -9.43 5.05 5.30
CA GLN A 55 -10.43 4.36 4.48
C GLN A 55 -10.39 4.96 3.08
N LEU A 56 -9.82 4.25 2.12
CA LEU A 56 -9.60 4.74 0.76
C LEU A 56 -10.52 4.02 -0.24
N SER A 57 -11.06 4.77 -1.19
CA SER A 57 -11.77 4.26 -2.37
C SER A 57 -11.04 4.70 -3.64
N PHE A 58 -10.63 3.73 -4.47
CA PHE A 58 -9.95 3.97 -5.74
C PHE A 58 -11.00 4.08 -6.85
N LEU A 59 -11.38 5.31 -7.19
CA LEU A 59 -12.43 5.58 -8.15
C LEU A 59 -11.93 5.37 -9.59
N ARG A 60 -10.68 5.74 -9.86
CA ARG A 60 -10.03 5.66 -11.17
C ARG A 60 -8.54 5.38 -11.00
N ARG A 61 -7.92 4.88 -12.07
CA ARG A 61 -6.46 4.73 -12.14
C ARG A 61 -5.77 6.08 -11.97
N THR A 62 -4.77 6.12 -11.10
CA THR A 62 -3.82 7.22 -10.98
C THR A 62 -2.63 7.02 -11.92
N LEU A 63 -2.01 8.11 -12.33
CA LEU A 63 -0.78 8.11 -13.11
C LEU A 63 0.36 8.72 -12.30
N ALA A 64 1.59 8.32 -12.59
CA ALA A 64 2.76 9.00 -12.05
C ALA A 64 2.75 10.48 -12.49
N GLY A 65 3.20 11.37 -11.61
CA GLY A 65 3.22 12.81 -11.87
C GLY A 65 2.25 13.62 -11.01
N ALA A 66 1.99 14.86 -11.43
CA ALA A 66 1.31 15.85 -10.61
C ALA A 66 -0.10 15.41 -10.17
N ALA A 67 -0.42 15.70 -8.92
CA ALA A 67 -1.73 15.50 -8.32
C ALA A 67 -2.06 16.66 -7.37
N ILE A 68 -3.36 16.94 -7.25
CA ILE A 68 -3.90 17.90 -6.30
C ILE A 68 -4.69 17.14 -5.24
N LEU A 69 -4.38 17.41 -3.97
CA LEU A 69 -5.14 16.90 -2.85
C LEU A 69 -5.96 18.01 -2.21
N THR A 70 -7.22 17.72 -1.90
CA THR A 70 -8.10 18.63 -1.18
C THR A 70 -8.55 17.97 0.11
N VAL A 71 -8.40 18.69 1.22
CA VAL A 71 -8.77 18.25 2.56
C VAL A 71 -10.04 18.97 2.99
N GLN A 72 -11.04 18.20 3.41
CA GLN A 72 -12.24 18.70 4.07
C GLN A 72 -12.27 18.20 5.50
N GLU A 73 -12.37 19.12 6.44
CA GLU A 73 -12.53 18.79 7.86
C GLU A 73 -13.97 18.35 8.13
N VAL A 74 -14.18 17.05 8.35
CA VAL A 74 -15.53 16.48 8.53
C VAL A 74 -15.92 16.54 10.01
N LYS A 75 -15.00 16.15 10.88
CA LYS A 75 -15.16 16.20 12.34
C LYS A 75 -13.85 16.62 12.96
N ILE A 76 -13.85 17.72 13.71
CA ILE A 76 -12.69 18.14 14.49
C ILE A 76 -13.01 17.93 15.96
N GLY A 77 -12.18 17.10 16.60
CA GLY A 77 -12.29 16.79 18.02
C GLY A 77 -10.94 16.92 18.69
N THR A 78 -10.97 17.07 20.02
CA THR A 78 -9.77 17.20 20.85
C THR A 78 -8.92 15.92 20.84
N ARG A 79 -9.54 14.74 20.82
CA ARG A 79 -8.86 13.44 20.79
C ARG A 79 -8.81 12.81 19.41
N ILE A 80 -9.92 12.89 18.68
CA ILE A 80 -10.07 12.25 17.39
C ILE A 80 -10.69 13.25 16.43
N SER A 81 -10.03 13.44 15.30
CA SER A 81 -10.56 14.18 14.16
C SER A 81 -10.65 13.26 12.95
N THR A 82 -11.61 13.53 12.07
CA THR A 82 -11.78 12.84 10.81
C THR A 82 -11.79 13.87 9.70
N ILE A 83 -10.92 13.69 8.72
CA ILE A 83 -10.87 14.49 7.50
C ILE A 83 -11.24 13.63 6.30
N HIS A 84 -11.90 14.25 5.33
CA HIS A 84 -12.07 13.69 3.99
C HIS A 84 -10.99 14.26 3.09
N VAL A 85 -10.30 13.41 2.34
CA VAL A 85 -9.26 13.81 1.39
C VAL A 85 -9.63 13.29 0.01
N SER A 86 -9.56 14.14 -1.00
CA SER A 86 -9.69 13.75 -2.40
C SER A 86 -8.38 13.99 -3.12
N LEU A 87 -7.97 13.04 -3.97
CA LEU A 87 -6.84 13.16 -4.88
C LEU A 87 -7.38 13.30 -6.30
N SER A 88 -6.96 14.36 -6.99
CA SER A 88 -7.38 14.67 -8.34
C SER A 88 -6.19 14.79 -9.28
N GLN A 89 -6.36 14.32 -10.52
CA GLN A 89 -5.38 14.45 -11.60
C GLN A 89 -6.11 14.92 -12.87
N PRO A 90 -5.39 15.48 -13.86
CA PRO A 90 -5.97 15.77 -15.16
C PRO A 90 -6.75 14.58 -15.71
N ARG A 91 -7.93 14.85 -16.27
CA ARG A 91 -8.73 13.82 -16.92
C ARG A 91 -7.93 13.21 -18.07
N GLU A 92 -7.87 11.89 -18.10
CA GLU A 92 -7.28 11.18 -19.22
C GLU A 92 -8.17 11.41 -20.44
N ASN A 93 -7.61 11.98 -21.52
CA ASN A 93 -8.32 12.18 -22.78
C ASN A 93 -8.01 10.99 -23.70
N PRO A 94 -8.94 10.03 -23.93
CA PRO A 94 -8.66 8.84 -24.73
C PRO A 94 -8.29 9.16 -26.20
N ARG A 95 -8.60 10.38 -26.67
CA ARG A 95 -8.33 10.85 -28.04
C ARG A 95 -6.92 11.42 -28.24
N LEU A 96 -6.15 11.58 -27.16
CA LEU A 96 -4.76 12.08 -27.20
C LEU A 96 -3.75 10.95 -26.94
N SER A 97 -4.08 9.73 -27.34
CA SER A 97 -3.07 8.70 -27.62
C SER A 97 -2.04 9.26 -28.61
N PRO A 98 -0.75 8.94 -28.50
CA PRO A 98 0.33 9.54 -29.31
C PRO A 98 0.25 9.26 -30.82
N ALA A 99 -0.82 8.63 -31.31
CA ALA A 99 -1.01 8.20 -32.69
C ALA A 99 -1.92 9.11 -33.55
N THR A 100 -2.45 10.23 -33.02
CA THR A 100 -3.29 11.14 -33.83
C THR A 100 -2.89 12.60 -33.63
N PRO A 101 -2.08 13.18 -34.54
CA PRO A 101 -1.93 14.62 -34.63
C PRO A 101 -3.19 15.19 -35.30
N HIS A 102 -3.72 16.26 -34.71
CA HIS A 102 -4.85 17.08 -35.17
C HIS A 102 -6.23 16.76 -34.57
N ALA A 103 -6.50 17.41 -33.42
CA ALA A 103 -7.83 17.91 -33.11
C ALA A 103 -7.75 19.42 -32.85
N PRO A 104 -8.77 20.22 -33.22
CA PRO A 104 -8.74 21.68 -33.14
C PRO A 104 -8.70 22.16 -31.70
N GLN A 105 -7.82 23.13 -31.44
CA GLN A 105 -7.54 23.70 -30.13
C GLN A 105 -8.44 24.92 -29.91
N ASP A 106 -9.70 24.70 -29.54
CA ASP A 106 -10.64 25.77 -29.20
C ASP A 106 -11.15 25.61 -27.76
N SER A 107 -10.42 26.20 -26.81
CA SER A 107 -11.01 26.86 -25.63
C SER A 107 -9.95 27.73 -24.94
N LYS A 108 -10.30 28.99 -24.69
CA LYS A 108 -9.44 30.06 -24.12
C LYS A 108 -9.09 29.90 -22.64
N ASP A 109 -9.38 28.74 -22.04
CA ASP A 109 -9.06 28.44 -20.65
C ASP A 109 -8.45 27.04 -20.60
N ASN A 110 -7.18 26.95 -20.99
CA ASN A 110 -6.45 25.70 -21.23
C ASN A 110 -6.03 25.01 -19.91
N THR A 111 -6.86 25.10 -18.88
CA THR A 111 -6.66 24.39 -17.61
C THR A 111 -7.26 23.00 -17.77
N PRO A 112 -6.46 21.92 -17.71
CA PRO A 112 -7.00 20.58 -17.86
C PRO A 112 -8.00 20.30 -16.74
N ALA A 113 -9.21 19.89 -17.11
CA ALA A 113 -10.25 19.53 -16.15
C ALA A 113 -9.73 18.40 -15.23
N LEU A 114 -9.70 18.67 -13.93
CA LEU A 114 -9.29 17.70 -12.92
C LEU A 114 -10.41 16.68 -12.68
N GLU A 115 -10.04 15.41 -12.58
CA GLU A 115 -10.92 14.30 -12.21
C GLU A 115 -10.44 13.70 -10.88
N VAL A 116 -11.37 13.47 -9.96
CA VAL A 116 -11.08 12.79 -8.70
C VAL A 116 -10.76 11.32 -9.00
N LYS A 117 -9.57 10.88 -8.59
CA LYS A 117 -9.06 9.52 -8.80
C LYS A 117 -9.22 8.64 -7.56
N VAL A 118 -8.94 9.21 -6.38
CA VAL A 118 -9.01 8.51 -5.10
C VAL A 118 -9.67 9.43 -4.08
N VAL A 119 -10.51 8.87 -3.23
CA VAL A 119 -11.05 9.57 -2.06
C VAL A 119 -10.77 8.75 -0.82
N GLY A 120 -10.68 9.41 0.33
CA GLY A 120 -10.59 8.69 1.57
C GLY A 120 -10.97 9.50 2.80
N TYR A 121 -11.38 8.78 3.84
CA TYR A 121 -11.54 9.32 5.17
C TYR A 121 -10.34 8.92 6.01
N ILE A 122 -9.69 9.91 6.61
CA ILE A 122 -8.52 9.72 7.46
C ILE A 122 -8.90 10.12 8.87
N THR A 123 -8.73 9.18 9.79
CA THR A 123 -8.86 9.44 11.23
C THR A 123 -7.49 9.78 11.77
N VAL A 124 -7.41 10.89 12.50
CA VAL A 124 -6.18 11.37 13.13
C VAL A 124 -6.36 11.52 14.63
N SER A 125 -5.29 11.31 15.38
CA SER A 125 -5.23 11.55 16.82
C SER A 125 -3.91 12.22 17.22
N PRO A 126 -3.92 13.14 18.21
CA PRO A 126 -2.70 13.63 18.82
C PRO A 126 -1.86 12.48 19.42
N PRO A 127 -0.53 12.46 19.23
CA PRO A 127 0.32 11.36 19.69
C PRO A 127 0.17 11.02 21.18
N GLU A 128 -0.12 12.00 22.03
CA GLU A 128 -0.28 11.80 23.48
C GLU A 128 -1.49 10.93 23.86
N TYR A 129 -2.51 10.83 23.00
CA TYR A 129 -3.67 9.97 23.25
C TYR A 129 -3.48 8.53 22.76
N GLU A 130 -2.45 8.29 21.96
CA GLU A 130 -2.06 6.97 21.45
C GLU A 130 -1.03 6.29 22.36
N ALA A 131 -0.52 6.99 23.38
CA ALA A 131 0.39 6.43 24.37
C ALA A 131 -0.36 5.69 25.48
N GLY A 132 0.03 4.44 25.77
CA GLY A 132 -0.56 3.65 26.85
C GLY A 132 -0.22 2.16 26.78
N PRO A 133 -0.62 1.38 27.80
CA PRO A 133 -0.42 -0.06 27.79
C PRO A 133 -1.28 -0.73 26.71
N ALA A 134 -0.66 -1.60 25.91
CA ALA A 134 -1.38 -2.45 24.97
C ALA A 134 -1.99 -3.66 25.70
N VAL A 135 -3.28 -3.92 25.47
CA VAL A 135 -3.95 -5.15 25.92
C VAL A 135 -4.25 -5.99 24.70
N THR A 136 -3.59 -7.15 24.60
CA THR A 136 -3.76 -8.06 23.47
C THR A 136 -4.94 -9.01 23.70
N GLY A 137 -5.79 -9.16 22.69
CA GLY A 137 -6.88 -10.13 22.71
C GLY A 137 -6.40 -11.56 22.41
N HIS A 138 -7.27 -12.55 22.66
CA HIS A 138 -6.99 -13.99 22.48
C HIS A 138 -6.47 -14.40 21.08
N CYS A 139 -6.74 -13.60 20.03
CA CYS A 139 -6.27 -13.88 18.67
C CYS A 139 -4.81 -13.45 18.42
N ALA A 140 -4.24 -12.56 19.26
CA ALA A 140 -2.89 -12.04 19.06
C ALA A 140 -1.80 -13.12 19.22
N ALA A 141 -2.01 -14.11 20.11
CA ALA A 141 -1.09 -15.23 20.28
C ALA A 141 -0.98 -16.13 19.03
N ALA A 142 -1.97 -16.08 18.13
CA ALA A 142 -1.94 -16.79 16.85
C ALA A 142 -1.27 -15.97 15.72
N LEU A 143 -0.82 -14.74 16.02
CA LEU A 143 -0.21 -13.80 15.06
C LEU A 143 1.26 -13.48 15.39
N SER A 144 1.87 -14.15 16.37
CA SER A 144 3.29 -13.94 16.70
C SER A 144 4.16 -14.20 15.47
N PRO A 145 5.01 -13.24 15.07
CA PRO A 145 5.91 -13.42 13.94
C PRO A 145 6.83 -14.63 14.13
N PRO A 146 7.14 -15.37 13.06
CA PRO A 146 8.08 -16.48 13.11
C PRO A 146 9.50 -15.96 13.37
N VAL A 147 10.24 -16.65 14.24
CA VAL A 147 11.64 -16.33 14.55
C VAL A 147 12.51 -16.56 13.32
N VAL A 148 13.34 -15.58 12.98
CA VAL A 148 14.25 -15.59 11.82
C VAL A 148 15.63 -15.06 12.18
N ASP A 149 16.65 -15.47 11.42
CA ASP A 149 17.98 -14.86 11.51
C ASP A 149 18.05 -13.61 10.61
N PHE A 150 17.70 -12.45 11.17
CA PHE A 150 17.72 -11.18 10.43
C PHE A 150 19.09 -10.83 9.85
N ARG A 151 20.19 -11.26 10.49
CA ARG A 151 21.53 -11.03 9.95
C ARG A 151 21.71 -11.83 8.67
N ALA A 152 21.33 -13.11 8.68
CA ALA A 152 21.38 -13.95 7.49
C ALA A 152 20.45 -13.44 6.38
N LEU A 153 19.24 -12.94 6.70
CA LEU A 153 18.36 -12.33 5.71
C LEU A 153 19.00 -11.09 5.04
N ALA A 154 19.58 -10.21 5.85
CA ALA A 154 20.22 -8.98 5.41
C ALA A 154 21.45 -9.22 4.53
N GLU A 155 22.35 -10.10 4.97
CA GLU A 155 23.67 -10.31 4.36
C GLU A 155 23.64 -11.34 3.23
N ASN A 156 22.92 -12.45 3.41
CA ASN A 156 22.96 -13.60 2.49
C ASN A 156 21.71 -13.71 1.59
N GLY A 157 20.69 -12.87 1.83
CA GLY A 157 19.42 -12.97 1.12
C GLY A 157 18.54 -14.14 1.56
N GLY A 158 18.78 -14.70 2.74
CA GLY A 158 17.95 -15.74 3.33
C GLY A 158 18.68 -16.52 4.44
N ASP A 159 17.91 -17.16 5.32
CA ASP A 159 18.41 -18.02 6.41
C ASP A 159 18.21 -19.52 6.12
N GLY A 160 17.85 -19.85 4.88
CA GLY A 160 17.49 -21.20 4.43
C GLY A 160 15.98 -21.47 4.51
N ALA A 161 15.28 -21.04 5.57
CA ALA A 161 13.83 -21.19 5.69
C ALA A 161 13.07 -20.02 5.03
N TRP A 162 13.70 -18.85 4.97
CA TRP A 162 13.15 -17.59 4.46
C TRP A 162 14.02 -16.99 3.35
N PRO A 163 14.03 -17.59 2.14
CA PRO A 163 14.70 -17.00 0.99
C PRO A 163 14.04 -15.69 0.53
N ARG A 164 14.88 -14.76 0.06
CA ARG A 164 14.45 -13.55 -0.64
C ARG A 164 13.78 -13.90 -1.96
N ASN A 165 12.66 -13.25 -2.27
CA ASN A 165 12.07 -13.34 -3.59
C ASN A 165 12.90 -12.51 -4.60
N GLN A 166 13.58 -13.19 -5.51
CA GLN A 166 14.52 -12.55 -6.44
C GLN A 166 13.85 -11.88 -7.65
N SER A 167 12.54 -12.06 -7.86
CA SER A 167 11.85 -11.47 -9.00
C SER A 167 10.43 -11.03 -8.65
N PRO A 168 10.14 -9.71 -8.59
CA PRO A 168 8.76 -9.26 -8.58
C PRO A 168 8.08 -9.65 -9.92
N PRO A 169 6.78 -9.96 -9.92
CA PRO A 169 6.07 -10.25 -11.17
C PRO A 169 6.26 -9.11 -12.18
N PRO A 170 6.42 -9.39 -13.49
CA PRO A 170 6.51 -8.36 -14.51
C PRO A 170 5.35 -7.37 -14.40
N GLY A 171 5.66 -6.07 -14.33
CA GLY A 171 4.68 -4.99 -14.22
C GLY A 171 4.35 -4.54 -12.79
N LEU A 172 4.80 -5.23 -11.74
CA LEU A 172 4.68 -4.77 -10.35
C LEU A 172 5.88 -3.90 -9.95
N PHE A 173 6.07 -2.77 -10.64
CA PHE A 173 7.19 -1.85 -10.41
C PHE A 173 7.24 -1.31 -8.97
N ALA A 174 6.08 -1.25 -8.30
CA ALA A 174 5.99 -0.89 -6.90
C ALA A 174 6.96 -1.73 -6.07
N ALA A 175 7.03 -3.05 -6.27
CA ALA A 175 7.85 -3.99 -5.49
C ALA A 175 9.35 -3.63 -5.35
N GLY A 176 9.88 -2.73 -6.18
CA GLY A 176 11.27 -2.26 -6.08
C GLY A 176 11.61 -1.46 -4.81
N HIS A 177 10.64 -1.11 -3.96
CA HIS A 177 10.88 -0.37 -2.72
C HIS A 177 10.96 -1.25 -1.46
N ALA A 178 10.90 -2.58 -1.59
CA ALA A 178 11.09 -3.49 -0.46
C ALA A 178 11.74 -4.81 -0.89
N GLU A 179 12.61 -5.33 -0.03
CA GLU A 179 13.05 -6.72 -0.10
C GLU A 179 12.04 -7.59 0.66
N LEU A 180 11.48 -8.58 -0.02
CA LEU A 180 10.48 -9.48 0.53
C LEU A 180 11.04 -10.89 0.65
N PHE A 181 10.87 -11.48 1.83
CA PHE A 181 11.35 -12.82 2.19
C PHE A 181 10.15 -13.67 2.55
N PHE A 182 10.09 -14.88 2.01
CA PHE A 182 8.93 -15.76 2.16
C PHE A 182 9.39 -17.13 2.64
N PRO A 183 8.54 -17.90 3.34
CA PRO A 183 8.83 -19.29 3.64
C PRO A 183 9.16 -20.08 2.38
N VAL A 184 10.11 -21.02 2.43
CA VAL A 184 10.40 -21.94 1.31
C VAL A 184 9.12 -22.63 0.83
N SER A 185 8.25 -23.01 1.76
CA SER A 185 6.94 -23.61 1.45
C SER A 185 6.04 -22.67 0.64
N THR A 186 6.20 -21.33 0.76
CA THR A 186 5.48 -20.34 -0.04
C THR A 186 5.98 -20.29 -1.48
N LEU A 187 7.30 -20.38 -1.68
CA LEU A 187 7.95 -20.26 -3.00
C LEU A 187 8.11 -21.60 -3.75
N ALA A 188 7.80 -22.73 -3.12
CA ALA A 188 7.93 -24.05 -3.73
C ALA A 188 7.21 -24.13 -5.10
N ALA A 189 7.95 -24.55 -6.14
CA ALA A 189 7.45 -24.63 -7.51
C ALA A 189 6.36 -25.70 -7.69
N ALA A 190 6.41 -26.78 -6.90
CA ALA A 190 5.46 -27.88 -6.95
C ALA A 190 4.37 -27.73 -5.89
N LYS A 191 3.38 -26.88 -6.16
CA LYS A 191 2.14 -26.81 -5.35
C LYS A 191 0.96 -27.32 -6.13
N THR A 192 0.10 -28.10 -5.49
CA THR A 192 -1.20 -28.40 -6.08
C THR A 192 -2.06 -27.14 -6.08
N LEU A 193 -3.09 -27.12 -6.94
CA LEU A 193 -4.07 -26.03 -6.94
C LEU A 193 -4.74 -25.87 -5.57
N GLU A 194 -4.97 -26.99 -4.87
CA GLU A 194 -5.56 -26.99 -3.52
C GLU A 194 -4.64 -26.35 -2.49
N ASP A 195 -3.34 -26.64 -2.53
CA ASP A 195 -2.34 -26.02 -1.64
C ASP A 195 -2.25 -24.50 -1.88
N GLN A 196 -2.29 -24.08 -3.15
CA GLN A 196 -2.26 -22.66 -3.50
C GLN A 196 -3.50 -21.92 -2.99
N VAL A 197 -4.68 -22.53 -3.03
CA VAL A 197 -5.94 -21.92 -2.57
C VAL A 197 -5.99 -21.79 -1.05
N LYS A 198 -5.49 -22.79 -0.31
CA LYS A 198 -5.54 -22.82 1.16
C LYS A 198 -4.42 -22.03 1.84
N GLY A 199 -3.39 -21.63 1.11
CA GLY A 199 -2.19 -21.00 1.69
C GLY A 199 -2.46 -19.65 2.37
N VAL A 200 -1.87 -19.45 3.55
CA VAL A 200 -1.64 -18.12 4.11
C VAL A 200 -0.31 -17.61 3.56
N VAL A 201 -0.22 -16.32 3.24
CA VAL A 201 1.04 -15.72 2.81
C VAL A 201 1.64 -15.02 4.01
N GLU A 202 2.81 -15.49 4.42
CA GLU A 202 3.64 -14.84 5.42
C GLU A 202 4.88 -14.29 4.75
N GLN A 203 5.28 -13.09 5.15
CA GLN A 203 6.45 -12.43 4.58
C GLN A 203 7.15 -11.56 5.62
N TRP A 204 8.47 -11.62 5.61
CA TRP A 204 9.32 -10.61 6.23
C TRP A 204 9.70 -9.57 5.17
N ALA A 205 9.70 -8.31 5.57
CA ALA A 205 9.97 -7.20 4.67
C ALA A 205 11.02 -6.25 5.25
N ARG A 206 12.03 -5.92 4.44
CA ARG A 206 12.97 -4.84 4.70
C ARG A 206 12.71 -3.70 3.73
N PHE A 207 12.63 -2.47 4.24
CA PHE A 207 12.37 -1.31 3.38
C PHE A 207 13.62 -0.95 2.58
N THR A 208 13.48 -0.87 1.26
CA THR A 208 14.60 -0.57 0.36
C THR A 208 14.20 0.44 -0.73
N PRO A 209 13.79 1.66 -0.38
CA PRO A 209 13.33 2.65 -1.36
C PRO A 209 14.44 2.96 -2.37
N GLY A 210 14.15 2.79 -3.66
CA GLY A 210 15.15 2.96 -4.71
C GLY A 210 16.27 1.90 -4.68
N GLY A 211 16.02 0.75 -4.05
CA GLY A 211 16.99 -0.33 -3.90
C GLY A 211 18.04 -0.11 -2.80
N GLN A 212 17.90 0.94 -1.99
CA GLN A 212 18.82 1.24 -0.89
C GLN A 212 18.17 0.93 0.47
N PRO A 213 18.84 0.24 1.40
CA PRO A 213 18.30 -0.04 2.72
C PRO A 213 17.86 1.22 3.48
N ALA A 214 16.67 1.16 4.06
CA ALA A 214 16.10 2.18 4.94
C ALA A 214 15.27 1.52 6.04
N ARG A 215 14.66 2.32 6.91
CA ARG A 215 13.78 1.84 7.99
C ARG A 215 12.31 2.13 7.68
N TRP A 216 11.43 1.25 8.13
CA TRP A 216 10.00 1.47 8.09
C TRP A 216 9.60 2.57 9.06
N SER A 217 8.90 3.59 8.55
CA SER A 217 8.20 4.62 9.33
C SER A 217 6.68 4.41 9.27
N ASN A 218 5.94 5.19 10.07
CA ASN A 218 4.47 5.19 10.04
C ASN A 218 3.91 5.55 8.65
N GLU A 219 4.61 6.35 7.85
CA GLU A 219 4.25 6.57 6.44
C GLU A 219 4.54 5.34 5.58
N ALA A 220 5.76 4.79 5.67
CA ALA A 220 6.21 3.71 4.81
C ALA A 220 5.45 2.38 5.02
N VAL A 221 4.89 2.14 6.21
CA VAL A 221 4.11 0.91 6.46
C VAL A 221 2.89 0.77 5.55
N LEU A 222 2.31 1.88 5.07
CA LEU A 222 1.19 1.84 4.13
C LEU A 222 1.59 1.29 2.76
N TYR A 223 2.85 1.45 2.38
CA TYR A 223 3.38 0.81 1.19
C TYR A 223 3.43 -0.72 1.39
N LEU A 224 3.85 -1.22 2.56
CA LEU A 224 3.83 -2.67 2.87
C LEU A 224 2.39 -3.24 2.91
N ALA A 225 1.42 -2.45 3.36
CA ALA A 225 0.01 -2.86 3.46
C ALA A 225 -0.64 -3.23 2.12
N ASP A 226 -0.06 -2.80 0.98
CA ASP A 226 -0.54 -3.13 -0.37
C ASP A 226 0.52 -3.91 -1.19
N MET A 227 1.48 -4.56 -0.52
CA MET A 227 2.60 -5.25 -1.17
C MET A 227 2.70 -6.72 -0.75
N PHE A 228 2.06 -7.60 -1.52
CA PHE A 228 1.95 -9.04 -1.22
C PHE A 228 1.94 -9.94 -2.47
N PRO A 229 3.03 -10.01 -3.27
CA PRO A 229 3.00 -10.69 -4.57
C PRO A 229 2.48 -12.14 -4.55
N PRO A 230 2.86 -13.02 -3.60
CA PRO A 230 2.31 -14.38 -3.57
C PRO A 230 0.80 -14.45 -3.28
N ALA A 231 0.23 -13.44 -2.63
CA ALA A 231 -1.22 -13.40 -2.39
C ALA A 231 -1.99 -13.16 -3.72
N LEU A 232 -1.41 -12.42 -4.67
CA LEU A 232 -1.97 -12.27 -6.02
C LEU A 232 -1.97 -13.61 -6.78
N ASN A 233 -0.88 -14.38 -6.67
CA ASN A 233 -0.82 -15.73 -7.25
C ASN A 233 -1.89 -16.65 -6.67
N ARG A 234 -2.13 -16.57 -5.35
CA ARG A 234 -3.21 -17.29 -4.68
C ARG A 234 -4.59 -16.88 -5.19
N MET A 235 -4.87 -15.59 -5.38
CA MET A 235 -6.14 -15.16 -5.97
C MET A 235 -6.33 -15.72 -7.38
N GLY A 236 -5.28 -15.78 -8.18
CA GLY A 236 -5.31 -16.45 -9.49
C GLY A 236 -5.64 -17.94 -9.38
N ALA A 237 -5.08 -18.65 -8.40
CA ALA A 237 -5.42 -20.05 -8.12
C ALA A 237 -6.90 -20.22 -7.70
N MET A 238 -7.42 -19.32 -6.85
CA MET A 238 -8.83 -19.32 -6.46
C MET A 238 -9.76 -19.13 -7.66
N GLU A 239 -9.41 -18.24 -8.58
CA GLU A 239 -10.19 -18.02 -9.81
C GLU A 239 -10.12 -19.23 -10.75
N LEU A 240 -8.95 -19.85 -10.92
CA LEU A 240 -8.83 -21.11 -11.67
C LEU A 240 -9.70 -22.23 -11.07
N GLN A 241 -9.76 -22.35 -9.75
CA GLN A 241 -10.63 -23.32 -9.09
C GLN A 241 -12.11 -23.00 -9.33
N ARG A 242 -12.50 -21.72 -9.25
CA ARG A 242 -13.87 -21.27 -9.55
C ARG A 242 -14.27 -21.62 -10.99
N LEU A 243 -13.40 -21.34 -11.96
CA LEU A 243 -13.64 -21.63 -13.38
C LEU A 243 -13.82 -23.13 -13.63
N LYS A 244 -13.02 -23.99 -12.98
CA LYS A 244 -13.17 -25.45 -13.04
C LYS A 244 -14.54 -25.92 -12.52
N GLN A 245 -15.04 -25.33 -11.43
CA GLN A 245 -16.32 -25.71 -10.84
C GLN A 245 -17.52 -25.36 -11.73
N ILE A 246 -17.44 -24.30 -12.54
CA ILE A 246 -18.52 -23.88 -13.43
C ILE A 246 -18.40 -24.47 -14.85
N GLY A 247 -17.43 -25.35 -15.09
CA GLY A 247 -17.18 -25.95 -16.41
C GLY A 247 -16.77 -24.95 -17.49
N ALA A 248 -16.29 -23.77 -17.11
CA ALA A 248 -15.80 -22.78 -18.07
C ALA A 248 -14.47 -23.26 -18.65
N PRO A 249 -14.22 -23.08 -19.97
CA PRO A 249 -12.91 -23.35 -20.52
C PRO A 249 -11.88 -22.49 -19.78
N SER A 250 -10.89 -23.13 -19.15
CA SER A 250 -9.75 -22.41 -18.62
C SER A 250 -9.15 -21.62 -19.77
N ALA A 251 -9.09 -20.29 -19.65
CA ALA A 251 -8.34 -19.48 -20.59
C ALA A 251 -6.94 -20.11 -20.77
N PRO A 252 -6.37 -20.14 -21.98
CA PRO A 252 -5.05 -20.71 -22.19
C PRO A 252 -4.07 -20.12 -21.18
N ALA A 253 -3.11 -20.91 -20.72
CA ALA A 253 -2.09 -20.51 -19.75
C ALA A 253 -1.31 -19.23 -20.13
N GLU A 254 -1.47 -18.76 -21.38
CA GLU A 254 -0.95 -17.50 -21.94
C GLU A 254 -1.77 -16.25 -21.59
N ALA A 255 -2.93 -16.35 -20.94
CA ALA A 255 -3.82 -15.20 -20.67
C ALA A 255 -3.27 -14.16 -19.66
N GLY A 256 -2.02 -14.32 -19.19
CA GLY A 256 -1.39 -13.44 -18.21
C GLY A 256 -2.00 -13.60 -16.81
N PRO A 257 -1.33 -13.07 -15.76
CA PRO A 257 -1.87 -13.10 -14.41
C PRO A 257 -3.20 -12.34 -14.35
N PHE A 258 -4.16 -12.87 -13.58
CA PHE A 258 -5.41 -12.16 -13.30
C PHE A 258 -5.10 -10.78 -12.69
N TRP A 259 -5.63 -9.72 -13.30
CA TRP A 259 -5.48 -8.35 -12.81
C TRP A 259 -6.60 -8.02 -11.82
N TYR A 260 -6.23 -7.78 -10.55
CA TYR A 260 -7.16 -7.41 -9.48
C TYR A 260 -6.85 -5.98 -8.99
N PRO A 261 -7.52 -4.94 -9.50
CA PRO A 261 -7.31 -3.59 -8.99
C PRO A 261 -7.93 -3.45 -7.59
N SER A 262 -7.19 -2.86 -6.67
CA SER A 262 -7.70 -2.47 -5.35
C SER A 262 -8.86 -1.47 -5.53
N VAL A 263 -10.05 -1.83 -5.05
CA VAL A 263 -11.24 -0.95 -5.10
C VAL A 263 -11.36 -0.14 -3.82
N THR A 264 -11.11 -0.79 -2.68
CA THR A 264 -11.12 -0.17 -1.35
C THR A 264 -9.95 -0.68 -0.53
N LEU A 265 -9.33 0.19 0.27
CA LEU A 265 -8.30 -0.15 1.23
C LEU A 265 -8.66 0.48 2.58
N ASN A 266 -8.72 -0.34 3.63
CA ASN A 266 -8.96 0.14 4.99
C ASN A 266 -7.77 -0.26 5.85
N VAL A 267 -7.17 0.71 6.53
CA VAL A 267 -6.00 0.52 7.39
C VAL A 267 -6.28 1.11 8.75
N ASP A 268 -6.00 0.33 9.78
CA ASP A 268 -5.94 0.80 11.17
C ASP A 268 -4.50 0.70 11.67
N LEU A 269 -3.91 1.82 12.08
CA LEU A 269 -2.60 1.87 12.70
C LEU A 269 -2.80 1.74 14.21
N LYS A 270 -2.55 0.54 14.76
CA LYS A 270 -2.79 0.24 16.18
C LYS A 270 -1.63 0.64 17.10
N THR A 271 -0.43 0.67 16.56
CA THR A 271 0.81 1.01 17.26
C THR A 271 1.61 1.97 16.40
N ARG A 272 2.34 2.87 17.05
CA ARG A 272 3.28 3.77 16.38
C ARG A 272 4.65 3.11 16.33
N LEU A 273 5.27 3.16 15.17
CA LEU A 273 6.69 2.85 15.07
C LEU A 273 7.53 3.95 15.74
N PRO A 274 8.68 3.61 16.34
CA PRO A 274 9.65 4.58 16.86
C PRO A 274 10.06 5.61 15.79
N GLU A 275 10.52 6.79 16.21
CA GLU A 275 10.95 7.85 15.28
C GLU A 275 12.12 7.42 14.40
N GLU A 276 13.04 6.61 14.95
CA GLU A 276 14.15 6.00 14.24
C GLU A 276 13.72 4.93 13.22
N GLY A 277 12.47 4.47 13.30
CA GLY A 277 11.91 3.41 12.47
C GLY A 277 12.46 2.00 12.79
N VAL A 278 11.78 1.00 12.26
CA VAL A 278 12.17 -0.41 12.42
C VAL A 278 12.73 -0.97 11.12
N GLU A 279 13.69 -1.88 11.20
CA GLU A 279 14.32 -2.45 10.02
C GLU A 279 13.45 -3.53 9.36
N TRP A 280 12.75 -4.31 10.19
CA TRP A 280 11.99 -5.47 9.77
C TRP A 280 10.54 -5.33 10.19
N LEU A 281 9.65 -5.73 9.28
CA LEU A 281 8.24 -5.92 9.56
C LEU A 281 7.81 -7.27 9.01
N HIS A 282 7.00 -7.98 9.79
CA HIS A 282 6.32 -9.19 9.34
C HIS A 282 4.93 -8.83 8.86
N SER A 283 4.49 -9.39 7.73
CA SER A 283 3.09 -9.33 7.34
C SER A 283 2.51 -10.71 7.04
N ARG A 284 1.28 -10.89 7.51
CA ARG A 284 0.45 -12.08 7.29
C ARG A 284 -0.76 -11.68 6.48
N VAL A 285 -0.91 -12.31 5.32
CA VAL A 285 -1.92 -11.97 4.32
C VAL A 285 -2.85 -13.16 4.09
N VAL A 286 -4.15 -12.92 4.27
CA VAL A 286 -5.20 -13.92 4.15
C VAL A 286 -6.25 -13.43 3.16
N ALA A 287 -6.47 -14.18 2.08
CA ALA A 287 -7.70 -14.10 1.30
C ALA A 287 -8.75 -15.01 1.94
N ARG A 288 -9.90 -14.48 2.37
CA ARG A 288 -10.97 -15.29 2.96
C ARG A 288 -11.85 -15.91 1.88
N MET A 289 -12.22 -15.13 0.88
CA MET A 289 -13.13 -15.60 -0.16
C MET A 289 -12.87 -14.90 -1.50
N LEU A 290 -13.02 -15.68 -2.56
CA LEU A 290 -13.28 -15.17 -3.90
C LEU A 290 -14.66 -15.65 -4.30
N ARG A 291 -15.55 -14.73 -4.68
CA ARG A 291 -16.90 -15.05 -5.15
C ARG A 291 -17.26 -14.20 -6.36
N GLY A 292 -17.47 -14.88 -7.49
CA GLY A 292 -17.58 -14.18 -8.77
C GLY A 292 -16.26 -13.49 -9.08
N SER A 293 -16.30 -12.20 -9.39
CA SER A 293 -15.12 -11.37 -9.70
C SER A 293 -14.60 -10.53 -8.52
N ARG A 294 -15.05 -10.81 -7.29
CA ARG A 294 -14.65 -10.07 -6.09
C ARG A 294 -13.89 -10.97 -5.13
N ALA A 295 -12.82 -10.43 -4.56
CA ALA A 295 -12.02 -11.06 -3.53
C ALA A 295 -11.74 -10.07 -2.39
N ASP A 296 -11.42 -10.61 -1.23
CA ASP A 296 -10.92 -9.86 -0.07
C ASP A 296 -9.46 -10.23 0.24
N LEU A 297 -8.76 -9.30 0.87
CA LEU A 297 -7.45 -9.53 1.48
C LEU A 297 -7.43 -8.86 2.85
N GLU A 298 -7.01 -9.62 3.85
CA GLU A 298 -6.73 -9.15 5.19
C GLU A 298 -5.22 -9.21 5.39
N VAL A 299 -4.63 -8.05 5.71
CA VAL A 299 -3.19 -7.89 5.95
C VAL A 299 -3.00 -7.47 7.39
N ALA A 300 -2.31 -8.30 8.18
CA ALA A 300 -1.82 -7.94 9.50
C ALA A 300 -0.32 -7.67 9.40
N ILE A 301 0.14 -6.52 9.89
CA ILE A 301 1.55 -6.13 9.93
C ILE A 301 1.97 -6.05 11.39
N LEU A 302 3.09 -6.68 11.72
CA LEU A 302 3.65 -6.72 13.06
C LEU A 302 5.12 -6.31 12.99
N ASP A 303 5.55 -5.57 14.00
CA ASP A 303 6.96 -5.49 14.37
C ASP A 303 7.41 -6.77 15.09
N ASP A 304 8.73 -6.90 15.28
CA ASP A 304 9.35 -7.99 16.05
C ASP A 304 9.20 -7.78 17.57
#